data_AF-A0A2S9GES7-F1
#
_entry.id   AF-A0A2S9GES7-F1
#
_cell.length_a   1.000
_cell.length_b   1.000
_cell.length_c   1.000
_cell.angle_alpha   90.00
_cell.angle_beta   90.00
_cell.angle_gamma   90.00
#
_symmetry.space_group_name_H-M   'P 1'
#
loop_
_entity.id
_entity.type
_entity.pdbx_description
1 polymer ?
#
loop_
_entity_poly.entity_id
_entity_poly.type
_entity_poly.pdbx_seq_one_letter_code
_entity_poly.pdbx_strand_id
1 'polypeptide(L)'
;IEVARAALPDLPHIAVFDTAFFHDLPPAAATYAIDAGVAENWHIRRYGFHGTSHQYVSEQAAVFLDAPLEALTQIVLHLGNGASA
;
A
#
# COMPACT_ATOMS: atom_id res chain seq x y z
N ILE A 1 -5.81 -17.46 -8.08
CA ILE A 1 -4.46 -18.09 -8.01
C ILE A 1 -4.53 -19.58 -8.37
N GLU A 2 -5.37 -20.39 -7.73
CA GLU A 2 -5.46 -21.84 -7.97
C GLU A 2 -5.66 -22.21 -9.45
N VAL A 3 -6.66 -21.62 -10.11
CA VAL A 3 -6.93 -21.86 -11.55
C VAL A 3 -5.74 -21.47 -12.43
N ALA A 4 -5.09 -20.34 -12.14
CA ALA A 4 -3.94 -19.88 -12.91
C ALA A 4 -2.75 -20.83 -12.76
N ARG A 5 -2.51 -21.37 -11.56
CA ARG A 5 -1.46 -22.37 -11.30
C ARG A 5 -1.75 -23.70 -11.98
N ALA A 6 -3.01 -24.10 -12.08
CA ALA A 6 -3.40 -25.31 -12.81
C ALA A 6 -3.22 -25.15 -14.33
N ALA A 7 -3.53 -23.98 -14.88
CA ALA A 7 -3.41 -23.70 -16.31
C ALA A 7 -1.98 -23.42 -16.77
N LEU A 8 -1.15 -22.84 -15.89
CA LEU A 8 0.23 -22.44 -16.17
C LEU A 8 1.16 -23.02 -15.08
N PRO A 9 1.40 -24.35 -15.10
CA PRO A 9 2.11 -25.03 -14.02
C PRO A 9 3.61 -24.69 -13.97
N ASP A 10 4.21 -24.34 -15.12
CA ASP A 10 5.66 -24.13 -15.23
C ASP A 10 6.10 -22.68 -15.00
N LEU A 11 5.14 -21.75 -14.83
CA LEU A 11 5.45 -20.34 -14.60
C LEU A 11 5.48 -20.01 -13.11
N PRO A 12 6.37 -19.10 -12.67
CA PRO A 12 6.30 -18.55 -11.33
C PRO A 12 5.08 -17.66 -11.18
N HIS A 13 4.37 -17.79 -10.06
CA HIS A 13 3.22 -16.94 -9.71
C HIS A 13 3.63 -16.01 -8.57
N ILE A 14 3.36 -14.72 -8.72
CA ILE A 14 3.78 -13.68 -7.77
C ILE A 14 2.55 -12.98 -7.23
N ALA A 15 2.47 -12.87 -5.90
CA ALA A 15 1.49 -12.02 -5.24
C ALA A 15 2.09 -10.61 -5.03
N VAL A 16 1.36 -9.59 -5.46
CA VAL A 16 1.69 -8.18 -5.19
C VAL A 16 0.59 -7.65 -4.27
N PHE A 17 0.98 -7.13 -3.12
CA PHE A 17 0.04 -6.73 -2.08
C PHE A 17 -0.16 -5.23 -2.05
N ASP A 18 -1.43 -4.81 -2.07
CA ASP A 18 -1.82 -3.40 -1.94
C ASP A 18 -1.38 -2.73 -0.64
N THR A 19 -1.10 -3.52 0.39
CA THR A 19 -0.68 -3.05 1.72
C THR A 19 0.82 -2.76 1.78
N ALA A 20 1.62 -3.23 0.82
CA ALA A 20 3.08 -3.23 0.90
C ALA A 20 3.66 -1.81 1.04
N PHE A 21 3.16 -0.85 0.26
CA PHE A 21 3.63 0.54 0.27
C PHE A 21 3.45 1.24 1.63
N PHE A 22 2.47 0.80 2.42
CA PHE A 22 2.12 1.41 3.70
C PHE A 22 2.66 0.65 4.92
N HIS A 23 3.47 -0.39 4.69
CA HIS A 23 3.97 -1.27 5.75
C HIS A 23 4.68 -0.50 6.89
N ASP A 24 5.50 0.48 6.51
CA ASP A 24 6.35 1.26 7.42
C ASP A 24 5.69 2.57 7.90
N LEU A 25 4.35 2.67 7.82
CA LEU A 25 3.62 3.80 8.41
C LEU A 25 4.04 3.99 9.88
N PRO A 26 4.32 5.23 10.32
CA PRO A 26 4.74 5.48 11.68
C PRO A 26 3.63 5.08 12.66
N PRO A 27 3.96 4.63 13.89
CA PRO A 27 2.97 4.17 14.87
C PRO A 27 1.84 5.19 15.12
N ALA A 28 2.16 6.49 15.12
CA ALA A 28 1.16 7.55 15.27
C ALA A 28 0.08 7.56 14.18
N ALA A 29 0.37 7.05 12.97
CA ALA A 29 -0.58 6.94 11.86
C ALA A 29 -1.17 5.53 11.72
N ALA A 30 -0.43 4.50 12.14
CA ALA A 30 -0.81 3.10 12.03
C ALA A 30 -1.70 2.62 13.19
N THR A 31 -1.54 3.17 14.39
CA THR A 31 -2.22 2.71 15.61
C THR A 31 -3.56 3.41 15.83
N TYR A 32 -4.62 2.63 16.04
CA TYR A 32 -5.92 3.17 16.45
C TYR A 32 -5.95 3.45 17.96
N ALA A 33 -6.67 4.49 18.36
CA ALA A 33 -6.89 4.84 19.77
C ALA A 33 -7.97 3.94 20.41
N ILE A 34 -7.70 2.64 20.47
CA ILE A 34 -8.53 1.61 21.12
C ILE A 34 -7.75 0.95 22.26
N ASP A 35 -8.36 -0.01 22.96
CA ASP A 35 -7.66 -0.80 23.98
C ASP A 35 -6.41 -1.47 23.37
N ALA A 36 -5.24 -1.21 23.99
CA ALA A 36 -3.96 -1.66 23.45
C ALA A 36 -3.81 -3.18 23.45
N GLY A 37 -4.32 -3.86 24.49
CA GLY A 37 -4.27 -5.32 24.58
C GLY A 37 -5.17 -5.97 23.53
N VAL A 38 -6.34 -5.40 23.27
CA VAL A 38 -7.20 -5.83 22.15
C VAL A 38 -6.49 -5.60 20.81
N ALA A 39 -5.92 -4.42 20.59
CA ALA A 39 -5.25 -4.12 19.32
C ALA A 39 -4.09 -5.08 19.04
N GLU A 40 -3.26 -5.35 20.05
CA GLU A 40 -2.12 -6.25 19.96
C GLU A 40 -2.54 -7.70 19.71
N ASN A 41 -3.45 -8.22 20.53
CA ASN A 41 -3.91 -9.63 20.45
C ASN A 41 -4.57 -9.98 19.12
N TRP A 42 -5.17 -8.99 18.45
CA TRP A 42 -5.90 -9.19 17.18
C TRP A 42 -5.21 -8.53 15.98
N HIS A 43 -3.99 -8.04 16.14
CA HIS A 43 -3.19 -7.39 15.09
C HIS A 43 -3.94 -6.24 14.37
N ILE A 44 -4.72 -5.47 15.14
CA ILE A 44 -5.52 -4.36 14.65
C ILE A 44 -4.61 -3.15 14.44
N ARG A 45 -4.45 -2.76 13.19
CA ARG A 45 -3.73 -1.55 12.76
C ARG A 45 -4.29 -1.05 11.44
N ARG A 46 -3.98 0.19 11.10
CA ARG A 46 -4.15 0.68 9.73
C ARG A 46 -3.10 0.00 8.84
N TYR A 47 -3.57 -0.74 7.84
CA TYR A 47 -2.72 -1.36 6.81
C TYR A 47 -2.57 -0.46 5.58
N GLY A 48 -3.63 0.23 5.15
CA GLY A 48 -3.65 0.98 3.89
C GLY A 48 -3.82 0.07 2.65
N PHE A 49 -4.45 0.59 1.60
CA PHE A 49 -4.74 -0.13 0.35
C PHE A 49 -4.56 0.79 -0.85
N HIS A 50 -4.59 0.23 -2.08
CA HIS A 50 -4.17 0.91 -3.30
C HIS A 50 -2.68 1.31 -3.29
N GLY A 51 -1.84 0.65 -2.49
CA GLY A 51 -0.44 1.01 -2.31
C GLY A 51 0.38 0.95 -3.59
N THR A 52 0.08 0.03 -4.51
CA THR A 52 0.70 -0.02 -5.85
C THR A 52 0.43 1.24 -6.65
N SER A 53 -0.80 1.77 -6.58
CA SER A 53 -1.17 3.03 -7.24
C SER A 53 -0.54 4.24 -6.55
N HIS A 54 -0.56 4.30 -5.22
CA HIS A 54 0.04 5.40 -4.47
C HIS A 54 1.55 5.50 -4.71
N GLN A 55 2.24 4.36 -4.69
CA GLN A 55 3.67 4.28 -5.02
C GLN A 55 3.95 4.72 -6.46
N TYR A 56 3.23 4.14 -7.43
CA TYR A 56 3.45 4.47 -8.83
C TYR A 56 3.24 5.97 -9.11
N VAL A 57 2.15 6.56 -8.60
CA VAL A 57 1.84 7.97 -8.86
C VAL A 57 2.84 8.90 -8.17
N SER A 58 3.31 8.59 -6.96
CA SER A 58 4.32 9.43 -6.29
C SER A 58 5.66 9.43 -7.02
N GLU A 59 6.07 8.29 -7.57
CA GLU A 59 7.24 8.16 -8.44
C GLU A 59 7.05 8.93 -9.77
N GLN A 60 5.89 8.79 -10.42
CA GLN A 60 5.61 9.51 -11.67
C GLN A 60 5.51 11.02 -11.49
N ALA A 61 4.97 11.49 -10.37
CA ALA A 61 4.92 12.92 -10.06
C ALA A 61 6.32 13.51 -9.91
N ALA A 62 7.25 12.77 -9.29
CA ALA A 62 8.65 13.17 -9.18
C ALA A 62 9.32 13.31 -10.57
N VAL A 63 9.11 12.33 -11.45
CA VAL A 63 9.58 12.37 -12.84
C VAL A 63 8.98 13.56 -13.60
N PHE A 64 7.67 13.79 -13.47
CA PHE A 64 6.98 14.88 -14.16
C PHE A 64 7.48 16.26 -13.74
N LEU A 65 7.83 16.43 -12.46
CA LEU A 65 8.31 17.69 -11.90
C LEU A 65 9.83 17.89 -12.06
N ASP A 66 10.54 16.91 -12.65
CA ASP A 66 12.00 16.90 -12.76
C ASP A 66 12.68 17.12 -11.39
N ALA A 67 12.17 16.43 -10.36
CA ALA A 67 12.64 16.56 -8.98
C ALA A 67 12.92 15.18 -8.35
N PRO A 68 13.91 15.05 -7.46
CA PRO A 68 14.11 13.82 -6.69
C PRO A 68 12.88 13.49 -5.84
N LEU A 69 12.50 12.20 -5.77
CA LEU A 69 11.32 11.75 -5.03
C LEU A 69 11.40 12.14 -3.54
N GLU A 70 12.60 12.03 -2.94
CA GLU A 70 12.86 12.31 -1.52
C GLU A 70 12.76 13.80 -1.18
N ALA A 71 12.78 14.67 -2.19
CA ALA A 71 12.63 16.12 -2.02
C ALA A 71 11.15 16.56 -2.03
N LEU A 72 10.21 15.66 -2.32
CA LEU A 72 8.79 15.97 -2.49
C LEU A 72 7.95 15.47 -1.31
N THR A 73 7.13 16.36 -0.76
CA THR A 73 6.02 16.00 0.12
C THR A 73 4.73 16.00 -0.68
N GLN A 74 4.10 14.84 -0.81
CA GLN A 74 3.01 14.63 -1.76
C GLN A 74 1.73 14.16 -1.04
N ILE A 75 0.59 14.48 -1.64
CA ILE A 75 -0.70 13.85 -1.35
C ILE A 75 -1.17 13.21 -2.67
N VAL A 76 -1.44 11.92 -2.65
CA VAL A 76 -1.97 11.18 -3.79
C VAL A 76 -3.43 10.83 -3.53
N LEU A 77 -4.31 11.12 -4.49
CA LEU A 77 -5.73 10.82 -4.39
C LEU A 77 -6.08 9.72 -5.38
N HIS A 78 -6.17 8.47 -4.92
CA HIS A 78 -6.67 7.37 -5.75
C HIS A 78 -8.19 7.36 -5.70
N LEU A 79 -8.84 7.73 -6.81
CA LEU A 79 -10.30 7.89 -6.90
C LEU A 79 -10.87 6.96 -7.98
N GLY A 80 -11.50 5.87 -7.55
CA GLY A 80 -12.17 4.90 -8.41
C GLY A 80 -13.37 4.26 -7.71
N ASN A 81 -13.63 2.97 -8.01
CA ASN A 81 -14.70 2.22 -7.33
C ASN A 81 -14.47 2.13 -5.81
N GLY A 82 -13.21 2.04 -5.38
CA GLY A 82 -12.74 2.39 -4.05
C GLY A 82 -11.95 3.69 -4.12
N ALA A 83 -11.94 4.46 -3.02
CA ALA A 83 -11.21 5.72 -2.94
C ALA A 83 -10.33 5.78 -1.69
N SER A 84 -9.12 6.32 -1.83
CA SER A 84 -8.17 6.51 -0.73
C SER A 84 -7.23 7.68 -0.99
N ALA A 85 -6.70 8.24 0.10
CA ALA A 85 -5.69 9.29 0.11
C ALA A 85 -4.53 8.88 1.03
#